data_AF-A0A2A3J0U4-F1
#
_entry.id   AF-A0A2A3J0U4-F1
#
_cell.length_a   1.000
_cell.length_b   1.000
_cell.length_c   1.000
_cell.angle_alpha   90.00
_cell.angle_beta   90.00
_cell.angle_gamma   90.00
#
_symmetry.space_group_name_H-M   'P 1'
#
loop_
_entity.id
_entity.type
_entity.pdbx_description
1 polymer ?
#
loop_
_entity_poly.entity_id
_entity_poly.type
_entity_poly.pdbx_seq_one_letter_code
_entity_poly.pdbx_strand_id
1 'polypeptide(L)'
;MLVPTGTLSPLHHRLLRELDLCDLPTPDADIASYAVRDLDTDEVRDALPGLLWAGLVEQRGGDHGTLGLTTKGAAALRAAERDELAARLSAVASFADTVARGTAPRPAGYALKRLAEGAWTLERAEAHIAGSSEQ
;
A
#
# COMPACT_ATOMS: atom_id res chain seq x y z
N MET A 1 -21.09 9.15 -7.74
CA MET A 1 -19.71 9.45 -8.21
C MET A 1 -18.92 8.16 -8.18
N LEU A 2 -18.51 7.63 -9.33
CA LEU A 2 -17.62 6.46 -9.38
C LEU A 2 -16.22 6.91 -8.97
N VAL A 3 -15.70 6.33 -7.88
CA VAL A 3 -14.26 6.36 -7.59
C VAL A 3 -13.60 5.50 -8.68
N PRO A 4 -12.54 5.97 -9.36
CA PRO A 4 -11.87 5.17 -10.36
C PRO A 4 -11.31 3.90 -9.70
N THR A 5 -11.93 2.75 -10.00
CA THR A 5 -11.53 1.41 -9.56
C THR A 5 -10.35 0.92 -10.39
N GLY A 6 -9.24 1.65 -10.33
CA GLY A 6 -7.93 1.13 -10.70
C GLY A 6 -7.16 0.82 -9.42
N THR A 7 -6.59 -0.37 -9.30
CA THR A 7 -5.67 -0.69 -8.21
C THR A 7 -4.53 0.33 -8.24
N LEU A 8 -4.34 1.07 -7.15
CA LEU A 8 -3.21 2.00 -7.05
C LEU A 8 -1.92 1.20 -7.16
N SER A 9 -0.99 1.66 -8.00
CA SER A 9 0.35 1.09 -8.01
C SER A 9 1.03 1.33 -6.65
N PRO A 10 2.04 0.53 -6.27
CA PRO A 10 2.76 0.75 -5.01
C PRO A 10 3.32 2.17 -4.89
N LEU A 11 3.83 2.72 -6.00
CA LEU A 11 4.32 4.11 -6.06
C LEU A 11 3.19 5.12 -5.82
N HIS A 12 2.05 4.99 -6.52
CA HIS A 12 0.91 5.89 -6.31
C HIS A 12 0.39 5.82 -4.88
N HIS A 13 0.29 4.61 -4.31
CA HIS A 13 -0.14 4.42 -2.93
C HIS A 13 0.81 5.12 -1.95
N ARG A 14 2.13 4.92 -2.12
CA ARG A 14 3.14 5.55 -1.28
C ARG A 14 3.09 7.07 -1.39
N LEU A 15 3.06 7.62 -2.60
CA LEU A 15 3.01 9.07 -2.83
C LEU A 15 1.75 9.71 -2.24
N LEU A 16 0.58 9.11 -2.46
CA LEU A 16 -0.68 9.62 -1.89
C LEU A 16 -0.67 9.57 -0.35
N ARG A 17 -0.05 8.55 0.25
CA ARG A 17 0.12 8.47 1.71
C ARG A 17 1.04 9.56 2.26
N GLU A 18 2.12 9.89 1.57
CA GLU A 18 2.99 11.02 1.96
C GLU A 18 2.25 12.36 1.85
N LEU A 19 1.46 12.55 0.80
CA LEU A 19 0.65 13.75 0.60
C LEU A 19 -0.54 13.86 1.58
N ASP A 20 -1.04 12.74 2.10
CA ASP A 20 -2.04 12.70 3.17
C ASP A 20 -1.49 13.21 4.50
N LEU A 21 -0.18 13.08 4.72
CA LEU A 21 0.51 13.60 5.90
C LEU A 21 0.84 15.09 5.75
N CYS A 22 1.31 15.50 4.58
CA CYS A 22 1.63 16.90 4.29
C CYS A 22 1.86 17.14 2.80
N ASP A 23 1.64 18.38 2.37
CA ASP A 23 1.98 18.82 1.02
C ASP A 23 3.48 18.65 0.73
N LEU A 24 3.81 18.33 -0.53
CA LEU A 24 5.19 18.19 -1.01
C LEU A 24 5.51 19.32 -1.99
N PRO A 25 6.77 19.77 -2.12
CA PRO A 25 7.17 20.60 -3.25
C PRO A 25 7.02 19.83 -4.56
N THR A 26 6.96 20.51 -5.71
CA THR A 26 7.06 19.82 -7.00
C THR A 26 8.41 19.10 -7.13
N PRO A 27 8.50 17.97 -7.87
CA PRO A 27 9.73 17.17 -7.99
C PRO A 27 10.96 17.97 -8.45
N ASP A 28 10.74 18.98 -9.30
CA ASP A 28 11.80 19.84 -9.84
C ASP A 28 12.20 20.98 -8.90
N ALA A 29 11.38 21.28 -7.89
CA ALA A 29 11.66 22.35 -6.93
C ALA A 29 12.56 21.87 -5.78
N ASP A 30 12.39 20.62 -5.31
CA ASP A 30 13.21 20.07 -4.23
C ASP A 30 13.26 18.54 -4.21
N ILE A 31 14.33 17.99 -4.79
CA ILE A 31 14.64 16.56 -4.85
C ILE A 31 14.92 15.98 -3.45
N ALA A 32 15.49 16.77 -2.53
CA ALA A 32 15.88 16.28 -1.20
C ALA A 32 14.66 15.89 -0.36
N SER A 33 13.55 16.62 -0.51
CA SER A 33 12.27 16.31 0.15
C SER A 33 11.72 14.93 -0.20
N TYR A 34 11.98 14.43 -1.41
CA TYR A 34 11.56 13.10 -1.86
C TYR A 34 12.50 12.00 -1.34
N ALA A 35 13.81 12.27 -1.37
CA ALA A 35 14.82 11.32 -0.91
C ALA A 35 14.64 10.95 0.59
N VAL A 36 14.30 11.93 1.45
CA VAL A 36 14.05 11.69 2.89
C VAL A 36 12.83 10.79 3.14
N ARG A 37 11.95 10.64 2.14
CA ARG A 37 10.74 9.81 2.21
C ARG A 37 10.89 8.49 1.46
N ASP A 38 12.11 8.14 1.06
CA ASP A 38 12.49 7.15 0.06
C ASP A 38 11.56 7.11 -1.17
N LEU A 39 11.22 8.29 -1.68
CA LEU A 39 10.55 8.42 -2.97
C LEU A 39 11.60 8.71 -4.03
N ASP A 40 11.61 7.91 -5.10
CA ASP A 40 12.39 8.21 -6.28
C ASP A 40 11.76 9.40 -7.02
N THR A 41 12.52 10.46 -7.19
CA THR A 41 12.02 11.72 -7.77
C THR A 41 11.71 11.57 -9.26
N ASP A 42 12.47 10.74 -9.99
CA ASP A 42 12.25 10.50 -11.41
C ASP A 42 11.00 9.65 -11.62
N GLU A 43 10.82 8.60 -10.81
CA GLU A 43 9.58 7.80 -10.83
C GLU A 43 8.35 8.65 -10.48
N VAL A 44 8.46 9.54 -9.49
CA VAL A 44 7.38 10.47 -9.13
C VAL A 44 7.10 11.44 -10.27
N ARG A 45 8.13 11.99 -10.93
CA ARG A 45 7.97 12.89 -12.07
C ARG A 45 7.21 12.21 -13.21
N ASP A 46 7.53 10.95 -13.49
CA ASP A 46 6.87 10.17 -14.54
C ASP A 46 5.40 9.84 -14.20
N ALA A 47 5.10 9.57 -12.93
CA ALA A 47 3.75 9.24 -12.46
C ALA A 47 2.82 10.47 -12.29
N LEU A 48 3.39 11.64 -11.99
CA LEU A 48 2.65 12.83 -11.58
C LEU A 48 1.62 13.31 -12.63
N PRO A 49 1.92 13.36 -13.95
CA PRO A 49 0.92 13.76 -14.95
C PRO A 49 -0.35 12.89 -14.91
N GLY A 50 -0.19 11.58 -14.67
CA GLY A 50 -1.31 10.64 -14.56
C GLY A 50 -2.16 10.92 -13.31
N LEU A 51 -1.53 11.24 -12.18
CA LEU A 51 -2.21 11.55 -10.92
C LEU A 51 -2.95 12.90 -10.97
N LEU A 52 -2.34 13.91 -11.60
CA LEU A 52 -2.97 15.21 -11.85
C LEU A 52 -4.16 15.06 -12.80
N TRP A 53 -3.99 14.33 -13.91
CA TRP A 53 -5.07 14.05 -14.86
C TRP A 53 -6.24 13.30 -14.20
N ALA A 54 -5.94 12.32 -13.34
CA ALA A 54 -6.93 11.60 -12.57
C ALA A 54 -7.57 12.45 -11.45
N GLY A 55 -7.03 13.64 -11.17
CA GLY A 55 -7.48 14.54 -10.11
C GLY A 55 -7.27 13.96 -8.71
N LEU A 56 -6.30 13.06 -8.53
CA LEU A 56 -5.95 12.48 -7.22
C LEU A 56 -5.04 13.42 -6.44
N VAL A 57 -4.22 14.19 -7.14
CA VAL A 57 -3.36 15.24 -6.58
C VAL A 57 -3.66 16.55 -7.31
N GLU A 58 -3.32 17.66 -6.67
CA GLU A 58 -3.41 18.99 -7.25
C GLU A 58 -2.09 19.74 -7.07
N GLN A 59 -1.75 20.59 -8.02
CA GLN A 59 -0.60 21.49 -7.93
C GLN A 59 -1.08 22.89 -7.55
N ARG A 60 -0.54 23.43 -6.46
CA ARG A 60 -0.86 24.76 -5.92
C ARG A 60 0.34 25.68 -6.11
N GLY A 61 0.15 26.82 -6.77
CA GLY A 61 1.22 27.83 -6.93
C GLY A 61 2.08 27.71 -8.19
N GLY A 62 1.62 26.98 -9.22
CA GLY A 62 2.29 26.89 -10.53
C GLY A 62 3.48 25.91 -10.54
N ASP A 63 4.42 26.11 -11.46
CA ASP A 63 5.50 25.15 -11.78
C ASP A 63 6.47 24.89 -10.61
N HIS A 64 6.65 25.86 -9.72
CA HIS A 64 7.42 25.73 -8.47
C HIS A 64 6.51 25.60 -7.23
N GLY A 65 5.29 25.12 -7.47
CA GLY A 65 4.26 24.99 -6.46
C GLY A 65 4.45 23.82 -5.52
N THR A 66 3.42 23.60 -4.69
CA THR A 66 3.29 22.42 -3.85
C THR A 66 2.27 21.47 -4.45
N LEU A 67 2.50 20.18 -4.28
CA LEU A 67 1.55 19.12 -4.52
C LEU A 67 0.74 18.90 -3.25
N GLY A 68 -0.58 18.90 -3.40
CA GLY A 68 -1.52 18.56 -2.35
C GLY A 68 -2.37 17.35 -2.71
N LEU A 69 -2.82 16.62 -1.69
CA LEU A 69 -3.80 15.55 -1.87
C LEU A 69 -5.20 16.15 -2.05
N THR A 70 -5.95 15.70 -3.06
CA THR A 70 -7.35 16.11 -3.21
C THR A 70 -8.27 15.21 -2.38
N THR A 71 -9.52 15.63 -2.15
CA THR A 71 -10.55 14.76 -1.54
C THR A 71 -10.75 13.46 -2.33
N LYS A 72 -10.61 13.51 -3.66
CA LYS A 72 -10.71 12.33 -4.52
C LYS A 72 -9.50 11.41 -4.33
N GLY A 73 -8.30 11.98 -4.22
CA GLY A 73 -7.07 11.25 -3.90
C GLY A 73 -7.15 10.55 -2.55
N ALA A 74 -7.59 11.27 -1.51
CA ALA A 74 -7.80 10.72 -0.18
C ALA A 74 -8.82 9.57 -0.21
N ALA A 75 -9.94 9.73 -0.92
CA ALA A 75 -10.93 8.67 -1.07
C ALA A 75 -10.37 7.43 -1.80
N ALA A 76 -9.56 7.63 -2.84
CA ALA A 76 -8.89 6.54 -3.55
C ALA A 76 -7.87 5.81 -2.66
N LEU A 77 -7.08 6.55 -1.87
CA LEU A 77 -6.15 5.99 -0.90
C LEU A 77 -6.89 5.13 0.14
N ARG A 78 -7.95 5.66 0.77
CA ARG A 78 -8.74 4.90 1.76
C ARG A 78 -9.41 3.67 1.16
N ALA A 79 -9.86 3.74 -0.10
CA ALA A 79 -10.40 2.59 -0.78
C ALA A 79 -9.35 1.49 -0.97
N ALA A 80 -8.13 1.85 -1.41
CA ALA A 80 -7.04 0.90 -1.57
C ALA A 80 -6.59 0.29 -0.23
N GLU A 81 -6.45 1.09 0.84
CA GLU A 81 -6.10 0.59 2.18
C GLU A 81 -7.17 -0.38 2.71
N ARG A 82 -8.45 -0.07 2.50
CA ARG A 82 -9.55 -0.95 2.89
C ARG A 82 -9.52 -2.26 2.11
N ASP A 83 -9.29 -2.22 0.81
CA ASP A 83 -9.25 -3.41 -0.04
C ASP A 83 -8.04 -4.29 0.33
N GLU A 84 -6.90 -3.70 0.68
CA GLU A 84 -5.74 -4.42 1.22
C GLU A 84 -6.06 -5.10 2.56
N LEU A 85 -6.68 -4.38 3.49
CA LEU A 85 -7.09 -4.94 4.79
C LEU A 85 -8.11 -6.07 4.63
N ALA A 86 -9.07 -5.92 3.72
CA ALA A 86 -10.06 -6.95 3.42
C ALA A 86 -9.40 -8.21 2.84
N ALA A 87 -8.44 -8.06 1.92
CA ALA A 87 -7.67 -9.17 1.38
C ALA A 87 -6.85 -9.87 2.48
N ARG A 88 -6.24 -9.10 3.39
CA ARG A 88 -5.47 -9.64 4.51
C ARG A 88 -6.34 -10.41 5.50
N LEU A 89 -7.52 -9.88 5.85
CA LEU A 89 -8.49 -10.57 6.70
C LEU A 89 -8.97 -11.88 6.05
N SER A 90 -9.22 -11.87 4.74
CA SER A 90 -9.59 -13.07 3.98
C SER A 90 -8.46 -14.13 3.98
N ALA A 91 -7.20 -13.70 3.83
CA ALA A 91 -6.05 -14.59 3.93
C ALA A 91 -5.90 -15.18 5.34
N VAL A 92 -6.08 -14.37 6.39
CA VAL A 92 -6.07 -14.82 7.78
C VAL A 92 -7.16 -15.87 8.05
N ALA A 93 -8.39 -15.63 7.57
CA ALA A 93 -9.48 -16.59 7.71
C ALA A 93 -9.17 -17.90 6.97
N SER A 94 -8.71 -17.81 5.72
CA SER A 94 -8.30 -18.98 4.92
C SER A 94 -7.19 -19.79 5.60
N PHE A 95 -6.18 -19.11 6.16
CA PHE A 95 -5.11 -19.76 6.90
C PHE A 95 -5.62 -20.46 8.15
N ALA A 96 -6.52 -19.81 8.91
CA ALA A 96 -7.13 -20.42 10.09
C ALA A 96 -7.94 -21.68 9.74
N ASP A 97 -8.68 -21.67 8.63
CA ASP A 97 -9.41 -22.83 8.13
C ASP A 97 -8.47 -23.96 7.70
N THR A 98 -7.31 -23.64 7.12
CA THR A 98 -6.27 -24.64 6.81
C THR A 98 -5.69 -25.26 8.08
N VAL A 99 -5.36 -24.45 9.10
CA VAL A 99 -4.86 -24.95 10.39
C VAL A 99 -5.90 -25.78 11.11
N ALA A 100 -7.18 -25.39 11.08
CA ALA A 100 -8.27 -26.11 11.73
C ALA A 100 -8.56 -27.49 11.11
N ARG A 101 -8.28 -27.66 9.81
CA ARG A 101 -8.42 -28.95 9.10
C ARG A 101 -7.29 -29.95 9.40
N GLY A 102 -6.18 -29.51 9.98
CA GLY A 102 -5.03 -30.35 10.32
C GLY A 102 -4.73 -30.39 11.82
N THR A 103 -3.65 -31.05 12.20
CA THR A 103 -3.10 -30.96 13.56
C THR A 103 -2.40 -29.60 13.69
N ALA A 104 -2.93 -28.68 14.50
CA ALA A 104 -2.38 -27.33 14.62
C ALA A 104 -0.90 -27.36 15.09
N PRO A 105 0.07 -27.07 14.21
CA PRO A 105 1.47 -27.20 14.58
C PRO A 105 1.88 -25.99 15.42
N ARG A 106 2.85 -26.16 16.34
CA ARG A 106 3.35 -25.09 17.24
C ARG A 106 3.70 -23.75 16.54
N PRO A 107 4.23 -23.71 15.29
CA PRO A 107 4.55 -22.44 14.63
C PRO A 107 3.35 -21.73 13.97
N ALA A 108 2.15 -22.31 13.98
CA ALA A 108 0.98 -21.70 13.33
C ALA A 108 0.65 -20.31 13.89
N GLY A 109 0.84 -20.09 15.20
CA GLY A 109 0.63 -18.78 15.82
C GLY A 109 1.58 -17.69 15.31
N TYR A 110 2.83 -18.04 15.02
CA TYR A 110 3.80 -17.10 14.46
C TYR A 110 3.46 -16.77 12.99
N ALA A 111 3.15 -17.78 12.18
CA ALA A 111 2.72 -17.59 10.80
C ALA A 111 1.46 -16.72 10.72
N LEU A 112 0.47 -16.99 11.56
CA LEU A 112 -0.76 -16.20 11.67
C LEU A 112 -0.46 -14.74 12.03
N LYS A 113 0.42 -14.50 13.01
CA LYS A 113 0.83 -13.13 13.38
C LYS A 113 1.47 -12.40 12.20
N ARG A 114 2.41 -13.02 11.50
CA ARG A 114 3.10 -12.41 10.34
C ARG A 114 2.15 -12.14 9.17
N LEU A 115 1.18 -13.02 8.95
CA LEU A 115 0.12 -12.84 7.95
C LEU A 115 -0.81 -11.67 8.33
N ALA A 116 -1.24 -11.59 9.59
CA ALA A 116 -2.09 -10.51 10.09
C ALA A 116 -1.39 -9.14 10.07
N GLU A 117 -0.08 -9.11 10.28
CA GLU A 117 0.76 -7.90 10.13
C GLU A 117 0.95 -7.49 8.65
N GLY A 118 0.57 -8.34 7.69
CA GLY A 118 0.81 -8.13 6.27
C GLY A 118 2.27 -8.35 5.84
N ALA A 119 3.10 -8.90 6.74
CA ALA A 119 4.51 -9.15 6.44
C ALA A 119 4.70 -10.38 5.55
N TRP A 120 3.79 -11.35 5.63
CA TRP A 120 3.79 -12.58 4.85
C TRP A 120 2.53 -12.69 3.99
N THR A 121 2.65 -13.38 2.85
CA THR A 121 1.49 -13.83 2.07
C THR A 121 0.93 -15.14 2.64
N LEU A 122 -0.26 -15.52 2.18
CA LEU A 122 -0.90 -16.78 2.58
C LEU A 122 0.00 -17.99 2.23
N GLU A 123 0.56 -18.01 1.02
CA GLU A 123 1.41 -19.09 0.53
C GLU A 123 2.66 -19.27 1.41
N ARG A 124 3.26 -18.15 1.83
CA ARG A 124 4.43 -18.19 2.73
C ARG A 124 4.06 -18.72 4.11
N ALA A 125 2.89 -18.36 4.64
CA ALA A 125 2.40 -18.85 5.91
C ALA A 125 2.10 -20.36 5.86
N GLU A 126 1.49 -20.84 4.79
CA GLU A 126 1.20 -22.26 4.55
C GLU A 126 2.48 -23.08 4.36
N ALA A 127 3.45 -22.59 3.59
CA ALA A 127 4.75 -23.24 3.43
C ALA A 127 5.50 -23.39 4.76
N HIS A 128 5.38 -22.40 5.66
CA HIS A 128 6.03 -22.44 6.97
C HIS A 128 5.50 -23.55 7.87
N ILE A 129 4.17 -23.79 7.88
CA ILE A 129 3.58 -24.88 8.67
C ILE A 129 3.86 -26.26 8.06
N ALA A 130 3.91 -26.36 6.73
CA ALA A 130 4.24 -27.59 6.03
C ALA A 130 5.68 -28.04 6.33
N GLY A 131 6.66 -27.13 6.20
CA GLY A 131 8.06 -27.43 6.50
C GLY A 131 8.38 -27.65 7.98
N SER A 132 7.47 -27.26 8.88
CA SER A 132 7.59 -27.51 10.32
C SER A 132 6.97 -28.84 10.77
N SER A 133 6.30 -29.56 9.86
CA SER A 133 5.68 -30.87 10.13
C SER A 133 6.60 -32.05 9.80
N GLU A 134 7.82 -31.78 9.28
CA GLU A 134 8.83 -32.79 8.88
C GLU A 134 9.97 -32.97 9.91
N GLN A 135 9.87 -32.36 11.10
CA GLN A 135 10.82 -32.54 12.22
C GLN A 135 10.14 -33.19 13.42
#